data_AF-Q7JQ44-F1
#
_entry.id   AF-Q7JQ44-F1
#
_cell.length_a   1.000
_cell.length_b   1.000
_cell.length_c   1.000
_cell.angle_alpha   90.00
_cell.angle_beta   90.00
_cell.angle_gamma   90.00
#
_symmetry.space_group_name_H-M   'P 1'
#
loop_
_entity.id
_entity.type
_entity.pdbx_description
1 polymer ?
#
loop_
_entity_poly.entity_id
_entity_poly.type
_entity_poly.pdbx_seq_one_letter_code
_entity_poly.pdbx_strand_id
1 'polypeptide(L)' 'MTETTSAKPKKVSKPKAKPTHPPTSVMVMAAIKALKERNGSSLPAIKKYIAANY' A
#
# COMPACT_ATOMS: atom_id res chain seq x y z
N MET A 1 -43.53 -15.36 5.97
CA MET A 1 -43.97 -14.32 5.02
C MET A 1 -42.82 -13.32 4.82
N THR A 2 -42.27 -13.31 3.60
CA THR A 2 -41.49 -12.25 2.90
C THR A 2 -40.23 -11.69 3.58
N GLU A 3 -38.98 -12.00 3.17
CA GLU A 3 -38.24 -11.58 1.96
C GLU A 3 -38.24 -10.07 1.66
N THR A 4 -37.05 -9.42 1.66
CA THR A 4 -36.59 -8.57 0.55
C THR A 4 -35.10 -8.18 0.68
N THR A 5 -34.36 -8.65 -0.32
CA THR A 5 -33.07 -8.19 -0.88
C THR A 5 -32.84 -6.67 -0.88
N SER A 6 -31.58 -6.24 -0.80
CA SER A 6 -31.14 -4.98 -1.44
C SER A 6 -29.66 -5.01 -1.79
N ALA A 7 -29.43 -4.90 -3.10
CA ALA A 7 -28.20 -5.21 -3.79
C ALA A 7 -27.09 -4.16 -3.64
N LYS A 8 -25.86 -4.67 -3.72
CA LYS A 8 -24.56 -4.00 -3.76
C LYS A 8 -24.45 -2.97 -4.91
N PRO A 9 -23.96 -1.75 -4.69
CA PRO A 9 -23.31 -1.00 -5.75
C PRO A 9 -21.93 -1.61 -6.01
N LYS A 10 -21.81 -2.36 -7.12
CA LYS A 10 -20.52 -2.79 -7.68
C LYS A 10 -19.74 -1.54 -8.10
N LYS A 11 -18.82 -1.09 -7.24
CA LYS A 11 -17.84 -0.06 -7.58
C LYS A 11 -17.05 -0.54 -8.78
N VAL A 12 -17.20 0.18 -9.89
CA VAL A 12 -16.52 0.00 -11.17
C VAL A 12 -15.05 -0.33 -10.90
N SER A 13 -14.63 -1.54 -11.29
CA SER A 13 -13.23 -1.94 -11.24
C SER A 13 -12.49 -1.12 -12.30
N LYS A 14 -11.98 0.05 -11.89
CA LYS A 14 -10.82 0.69 -12.53
C LYS A 14 -9.83 -0.45 -12.83
N PRO A 15 -9.25 -0.56 -14.04
CA PRO A 15 -8.23 -1.58 -14.30
C PRO A 15 -7.27 -1.53 -13.11
N LYS A 16 -7.13 -2.65 -12.40
CA LYS A 16 -6.18 -2.76 -11.30
C LYS A 16 -4.84 -2.49 -11.96
N ALA A 17 -4.40 -1.24 -11.92
CA ALA A 17 -3.04 -0.87 -12.28
C ALA A 17 -2.22 -1.88 -11.50
N LYS A 18 -1.47 -2.73 -12.23
CA LYS A 18 -0.56 -3.67 -11.60
C LYS A 18 0.18 -2.84 -10.56
N PRO A 19 0.17 -3.22 -9.27
CA PRO A 19 0.86 -2.44 -8.27
C PRO A 19 2.29 -2.22 -8.79
N THR A 20 2.57 -0.98 -9.20
CA THR A 20 3.85 -0.59 -9.82
C THR A 20 4.96 -0.60 -8.77
N HIS A 21 4.61 -0.78 -7.51
CA HIS A 21 5.56 -0.98 -6.44
C HIS A 21 6.22 -2.37 -6.53
N PRO A 22 7.52 -2.44 -6.27
CA PRO A 22 8.22 -3.70 -6.08
C PRO A 22 7.70 -4.40 -4.80
N PRO A 23 8.12 -5.65 -4.55
CA PRO A 23 7.77 -6.35 -3.32
C PRO A 23 8.03 -5.50 -2.07
N THR A 24 7.21 -5.67 -1.04
CA THR A 24 7.30 -4.90 0.19
C THR A 24 8.69 -4.98 0.83
N SER A 25 9.35 -6.14 0.72
CA SER A 25 10.74 -6.32 1.16
C SER A 25 11.71 -5.34 0.48
N VAL A 26 11.58 -5.16 -0.84
CA VAL A 26 12.41 -4.23 -1.62
C VAL A 26 12.10 -2.78 -1.25
N MET A 27 10.83 -2.43 -1.08
CA MET A 27 10.43 -1.10 -0.65
C MET A 27 10.98 -0.75 0.74
N VAL A 28 10.93 -1.69 1.68
CA VAL A 28 11.48 -1.52 3.03
C VAL A 28 13.01 -1.38 2.98
N MET A 29 13.69 -2.23 2.20
CA MET A 29 15.14 -2.13 2.02
C MET A 29 15.56 -0.79 1.38
N ALA A 30 14.81 -0.32 0.39
CA ALA A 30 15.04 0.98 -0.24
C ALA A 30 14.84 2.12 0.76
N ALA A 31 13.77 2.07 1.57
CA ALA A 31 13.50 3.07 2.60
C ALA A 31 14.62 3.14 3.65
N ILE A 32 15.08 1.99 4.17
CA ILE A 32 16.16 1.91 5.16
C ILE A 32 17.46 2.48 4.59
N LYS A 33 17.79 2.16 3.33
CA LYS A 33 18.98 2.68 2.65
C LYS A 33 18.89 4.18 2.36
N ALA A 34 17.70 4.69 2.04
CA ALA A 34 17.48 6.09 1.71
C ALA A 34 17.46 7.01 2.94
N LEU A 35 16.82 6.56 4.03
CA LEU A 35 16.68 7.35 5.26
C LEU A 35 17.96 7.35 6.13
N LYS A 36 18.88 6.38 5.96
CA LYS A 36 20.22 6.34 6.58
C LYS A 36 20.25 6.60 8.10
N GLU A 37 19.22 6.14 8.80
CA GLU A 37 19.09 6.26 10.25
C GLU A 37 20.04 5.28 10.95
N ARG A 38 20.81 5.75 11.94
CA ARG A 38 21.84 4.95 12.65
C ARG A 38 21.28 3.68 13.29
N ASN A 39 20.04 3.72 13.77
CA ASN A 39 19.36 2.60 14.42
C ASN A 39 18.35 1.91 13.48
N GLY A 40 18.42 2.19 12.18
CA GLY A 40 17.41 1.79 11.22
C GLY A 40 16.17 2.70 11.22
N SER A 41 15.34 2.56 10.20
CA SER A 41 14.15 3.38 10.03
C SER A 41 12.95 2.75 10.74
N SER A 42 12.19 3.57 11.47
CA SER A 42 10.98 3.12 12.14
C SER A 42 9.86 2.80 11.14
N LEU A 43 8.91 1.96 11.55
CA LEU A 43 7.73 1.61 10.74
C LEU A 43 6.96 2.83 10.20
N PRO A 44 6.67 3.90 10.99
CA PRO A 44 6.03 5.10 10.44
C PRO A 44 6.88 5.83 9.40
N ALA A 45 8.21 5.87 9.57
CA ALA A 45 9.11 6.49 8.61
C ALA A 45 9.17 5.72 7.28
N ILE A 46 9.25 4.38 7.35
CA ILE A 46 9.20 3.51 6.16
C ILE A 46 7.87 3.68 5.43
N LYS A 47 6.74 3.68 6.14
CA LYS A 47 5.43 3.91 5.53
C LYS A 47 5.36 5.27 4.82
N LYS A 48 5.86 6.33 5.47
CA LYS A 48 5.92 7.67 4.88
C LYS A 48 6.80 7.71 3.63
N TYR A 49 7.96 7.04 3.66
CA TYR A 49 8.85 6.94 2.51
C TYR A 49 8.18 6.20 1.35
N ILE A 50 7.59 5.04 1.62
CA ILE A 50 6.93 4.23 0.59
C ILE A 50 5.79 5.01 -0.06
N ALA A 51 4.91 5.62 0.74
CA ALA A 51 3.79 6.41 0.23
C ALA A 51 4.20 7.66 -0.58
N ALA A 52 5.43 8.16 -0.38
CA ALA A 52 5.95 9.31 -1.12
C ALA A 52 6.73 8.92 -2.39
N ASN A 53 7.20 7.68 -2.50
CA ASN A 53 8.12 7.24 -3.56
C ASN A 53 7.53 6.14 -4.48
N TYR A 54 6.45 5.47 -4.06
CA TYR A 54 5.79 4.38 -4.79
C TYR A 54 4.26 4.48 -4.70
#